data_AF-A0AA43F348-F1
#
_entry.id   AF-A0AA43F348-F1
#
_cell.length_a   1.000
_cell.length_b   1.000
_cell.length_c   1.000
_cell.angle_alpha   90.00
_cell.angle_beta   90.00
_cell.angle_gamma   90.00
#
_symmetry.space_group_name_H-M   'P 1'
#
loop_
_entity.id
_entity.type
_entity.pdbx_description
1 polymer ?
#
loop_
_entity_poly.entity_id
_entity_poly.type
_entity_poly.pdbx_seq_one_letter_code
_entity_poly.pdbx_strand_id
1 'polypeptide(L)'
;MDVQIGSPALYAAFSAAVVVLLAADFLLLRAQGNHKVPLREAAAWSVVWFAIAIAFAGWLWWQVREAHGPAVANDKTLEYVTGYLIEKALAMENVFVWVTIFAFFATPPELQKRVLLYGVIGAIVMRAVLIYLGVVLIQKFDWIFYAFGAFLVFTGAKMLVFANQKPDLAKNPLILWMRRHLRVTEGYEGEKFVVLRKGLRYATPLLLVLVLVEVSDLIFSVDSIPAIFAVTSDPFIVFTSNIFAILGLRAMYFLLADMAERFHLLNYGLAFIVTFVGVKMLIVDWYKIPVPAMLGVVFAVLLLSVAASLAWPARAKAAS
;
A
#
# COMPACT_ATOMS: atom_id res chain seq x y z
N MET A 1 -24.35 -9.53 -15.42
CA MET A 1 -23.66 -8.32 -15.91
C MET A 1 -23.14 -7.61 -14.68
N ASP A 2 -21.82 -7.51 -14.53
CA ASP A 2 -21.24 -6.79 -13.40
C ASP A 2 -21.61 -5.32 -13.53
N VAL A 3 -22.42 -4.81 -12.58
CA VAL A 3 -22.81 -3.41 -12.54
C VAL A 3 -21.56 -2.60 -12.21
N GLN A 4 -21.15 -1.74 -13.13
CA GLN A 4 -20.11 -0.73 -12.87
C GLN A 4 -20.78 0.47 -12.21
N ILE A 5 -20.37 0.80 -10.98
CA ILE A 5 -20.95 1.91 -10.22
C ILE A 5 -20.25 3.26 -10.50
N GLY A 6 -19.08 3.23 -11.14
CA GLY A 6 -18.29 4.42 -11.42
C GLY A 6 -18.96 5.36 -12.43
N SER A 7 -19.20 6.61 -12.01
CA SER A 7 -19.56 7.71 -12.91
C SER A 7 -18.46 8.79 -12.87
N PRO A 8 -18.25 9.58 -13.95
CA PRO A 8 -17.27 10.67 -13.94
C PRO A 8 -17.46 11.63 -12.76
N ALA A 9 -18.72 11.88 -12.37
CA ALA A 9 -19.06 12.71 -11.21
C ALA A 9 -18.61 12.07 -9.89
N LEU A 10 -18.74 10.75 -9.73
CA LEU A 10 -18.29 10.04 -8.53
C LEU A 10 -16.77 10.02 -8.42
N TYR A 11 -16.06 9.78 -9.53
CA TYR A 11 -14.60 9.90 -9.55
C TYR A 11 -14.16 11.32 -9.17
N ALA A 12 -14.78 12.35 -9.77
CA ALA A 12 -14.45 13.73 -9.47
C ALA A 12 -14.74 14.10 -8.00
N ALA A 13 -15.90 13.71 -7.47
CA ALA A 13 -16.28 13.95 -6.08
C ALA A 13 -15.33 13.24 -5.11
N PHE A 14 -14.99 11.97 -5.39
CA PHE A 14 -14.07 11.21 -4.57
C PHE A 14 -12.65 11.79 -4.63
N SER A 15 -12.13 12.10 -5.81
CA SER A 15 -10.82 12.74 -5.96
C SER A 15 -10.76 14.10 -5.26
N ALA A 16 -11.83 14.91 -5.33
CA ALA A 16 -11.91 16.16 -4.57
C ALA A 16 -11.88 15.90 -3.06
N ALA A 17 -12.62 14.91 -2.56
CA ALA A 17 -12.56 14.53 -1.15
C ALA A 17 -11.16 14.06 -0.73
N VAL A 18 -10.47 13.28 -1.57
CA VAL A 18 -9.08 12.84 -1.32
C VAL A 18 -8.13 14.03 -1.26
N VAL A 19 -8.25 15.00 -2.17
CA VAL A 19 -7.45 16.23 -2.13
C VAL A 19 -7.69 17.01 -0.84
N VAL A 20 -8.95 17.12 -0.40
CA VAL A 20 -9.29 17.76 0.87
C VAL A 20 -8.69 17.01 2.06
N LEU A 21 -8.77 15.68 2.08
CA LEU A 21 -8.21 14.84 3.14
C LEU A 21 -6.67 14.95 3.19
N LEU A 22 -6.00 14.94 2.03
CA LEU A 22 -4.55 15.13 1.94
C LEU A 22 -4.14 16.54 2.35
N ALA A 23 -4.92 17.57 1.97
CA ALA A 23 -4.67 18.94 2.39
C ALA A 23 -4.85 19.10 3.90
N ALA A 24 -5.90 18.51 4.48
CA ALA A 24 -6.11 18.49 5.92
C ALA A 24 -4.93 17.81 6.62
N ASP A 25 -4.53 16.63 6.16
CA ASP A 25 -3.39 15.89 6.70
C ASP A 25 -2.07 16.70 6.63
N PHE A 26 -1.85 17.41 5.53
CA PHE A 26 -0.70 18.31 5.36
C PHE A 26 -0.74 19.53 6.29
N LEU A 27 -1.91 20.16 6.47
CA LEU A 27 -2.08 21.31 7.35
C LEU A 27 -1.91 20.92 8.82
N LEU A 28 -2.48 19.79 9.22
CA LEU A 28 -2.30 19.20 10.54
C LEU A 28 -0.83 18.91 10.81
N LEU A 29 -0.10 18.36 9.84
CA LEU A 29 1.34 18.15 9.96
C LEU A 29 2.13 19.44 10.18
N ARG A 30 1.81 20.49 9.40
CA ARG A 30 2.47 21.79 9.58
C ARG A 30 2.21 22.37 10.97
N ALA A 31 1.00 22.19 11.49
CA ALA A 31 0.62 22.65 12.82
C ALA A 31 1.30 21.86 13.94
N GLN A 32 1.54 20.56 13.75
CA GLN A 32 2.25 19.70 14.71
C GLN A 32 3.75 20.02 14.78
N GLY A 33 4.35 20.53 13.70
CA GLY A 33 5.78 20.85 13.68
C GLY A 33 6.67 19.60 13.75
N ASN A 34 7.91 19.78 14.20
CA ASN A 34 8.99 18.82 13.99
C ASN A 34 9.17 17.76 15.09
N HIS A 35 8.16 17.50 15.93
CA HIS A 35 8.28 16.50 17.01
C HIS A 35 8.21 15.06 16.49
N LYS A 36 8.86 14.12 17.17
CA LYS A 36 8.65 12.68 16.93
C LYS A 36 7.18 12.33 17.21
N VAL A 37 6.53 11.57 16.34
CA VAL A 37 5.13 11.15 16.53
C VAL A 37 5.10 10.02 17.56
N PRO A 38 4.45 10.18 18.73
CA PRO A 38 4.33 9.12 19.72
C PRO A 38 3.36 8.02 19.27
N LEU A 39 3.57 6.79 19.76
CA LEU A 39 2.77 5.61 19.39
C LEU A 39 1.25 5.81 19.57
N ARG A 40 0.83 6.47 20.66
CA ARG A 40 -0.59 6.75 20.94
C ARG A 40 -1.23 7.64 19.88
N GLU A 41 -0.49 8.64 19.41
CA GLU A 41 -0.95 9.55 18.37
C GLU A 41 -1.01 8.84 17.02
N ALA A 42 0.02 8.04 16.68
CA ALA A 42 0.03 7.21 15.48
C ALA A 42 -1.14 6.20 15.47
N ALA A 43 -1.45 5.59 16.61
CA ALA A 43 -2.60 4.69 16.77
C ALA A 43 -3.93 5.43 16.59
N ALA A 44 -4.10 6.60 17.24
CA ALA A 44 -5.31 7.41 17.10
C ALA A 44 -5.55 7.82 15.64
N TRP A 45 -4.52 8.30 14.94
CA TRP A 45 -4.62 8.62 13.52
C TRP A 45 -4.93 7.39 12.67
N SER A 46 -4.34 6.24 12.98
CA SER A 46 -4.65 4.99 12.26
C SER A 46 -6.12 4.60 12.40
N VAL A 47 -6.71 4.76 13.60
CA VAL A 47 -8.13 4.54 13.85
C VAL A 47 -9.00 5.55 13.10
N VAL A 48 -8.62 6.83 13.07
CA VAL A 48 -9.35 7.87 12.32
C VAL A 48 -9.39 7.52 10.82
N TRP A 49 -8.25 7.18 10.22
CA TRP A 49 -8.20 6.81 8.81
C TRP A 49 -9.01 5.54 8.50
N PHE A 50 -8.94 4.54 9.39
CA PHE A 50 -9.76 3.34 9.27
C PHE A 50 -11.26 3.67 9.36
N ALA A 51 -11.67 4.52 10.31
CA ALA A 51 -13.05 4.94 10.48
C ALA A 51 -13.58 5.70 9.25
N ILE A 52 -12.76 6.56 8.64
CA ILE A 52 -13.12 7.25 7.38
C ILE A 52 -13.33 6.23 6.25
N ALA A 53 -12.47 5.22 6.12
CA ALA A 53 -12.60 4.18 5.10
C ALA A 53 -13.88 3.33 5.28
N ILE A 54 -14.26 3.03 6.52
CA ILE A 54 -15.51 2.32 6.85
C ILE A 54 -16.73 3.21 6.67
N ALA A 55 -16.65 4.50 7.02
CA ALA A 55 -17.72 5.46 6.77
C ALA A 55 -17.99 5.59 5.26
N PHE A 56 -16.95 5.58 4.44
CA PHE A 56 -17.09 5.52 2.99
C PHE A 56 -17.78 4.22 2.53
N ALA A 57 -17.46 3.06 3.13
CA ALA A 57 -18.18 1.81 2.83
C ALA A 57 -19.68 1.92 3.12
N GLY A 58 -20.06 2.54 4.24
CA GLY A 58 -21.46 2.79 4.58
C GLY A 58 -22.15 3.76 3.62
N TRP A 59 -21.45 4.82 3.21
CA TRP A 59 -21.94 5.76 2.20
C TRP A 59 -22.10 5.09 0.83
N LEU A 60 -21.12 4.29 0.41
CA LEU A 60 -21.13 3.51 -0.83
C LEU A 60 -22.34 2.56 -0.84
N TRP A 61 -22.57 1.85 0.26
CA TRP A 61 -23.72 0.96 0.40
C TRP A 61 -25.04 1.71 0.24
N TRP A 62 -25.19 2.85 0.93
CA TRP A 62 -26.40 3.67 0.84
C TRP A 62 -26.65 4.15 -0.59
N GLN A 63 -25.62 4.69 -1.25
CA GLN A 63 -25.72 5.19 -2.61
C GLN A 63 -26.06 4.08 -3.63
N VAL A 64 -25.38 2.94 -3.55
CA VAL A 64 -25.63 1.82 -4.46
C VAL A 64 -27.00 1.20 -4.19
N ARG A 65 -27.45 1.17 -2.92
CA ARG A 65 -28.79 0.68 -2.56
C ARG A 65 -29.88 1.52 -3.21
N GLU A 66 -29.76 2.84 -3.20
CA GLU A 66 -30.75 3.73 -3.83
C GLU A 66 -30.79 3.57 -5.35
N ALA A 67 -29.63 3.37 -5.98
CA ALA A 67 -29.53 3.27 -7.44
C ALA A 67 -29.83 1.88 -8.01
N HIS A 68 -29.43 0.80 -7.32
CA HIS A 68 -29.42 -0.57 -7.87
C HIS A 68 -30.07 -1.62 -6.93
N GLY A 69 -30.55 -1.20 -5.76
CA GLY A 69 -31.18 -2.08 -4.78
C GLY A 69 -30.21 -2.73 -3.78
N PRO A 70 -30.75 -3.37 -2.73
CA PRO A 70 -29.97 -3.81 -1.56
C PRO A 70 -29.03 -5.00 -1.86
N ALA A 71 -29.38 -5.88 -2.79
CA ALA A 71 -28.53 -7.03 -3.15
C ALA A 71 -27.21 -6.58 -3.77
N VAL A 72 -27.28 -5.71 -4.79
CA VAL A 72 -26.09 -5.14 -5.46
C VAL A 72 -25.27 -4.31 -4.49
N ALA A 73 -25.92 -3.55 -3.60
CA ALA A 73 -25.24 -2.77 -2.58
C ALA A 73 -24.41 -3.64 -1.63
N ASN A 74 -24.95 -4.78 -1.20
CA ASN A 74 -24.22 -5.73 -0.36
C ASN A 74 -22.99 -6.27 -1.08
N ASP A 75 -23.14 -6.72 -2.32
CA ASP A 75 -22.04 -7.30 -3.11
C ASP A 75 -20.92 -6.27 -3.33
N LYS A 76 -21.27 -5.06 -3.78
CA LYS A 76 -20.29 -3.98 -4.05
C LYS A 76 -19.60 -3.48 -2.78
N THR A 77 -20.32 -3.43 -1.66
CA THR A 77 -19.72 -3.04 -0.38
C THR A 77 -18.79 -4.13 0.15
N LEU A 78 -19.14 -5.40 -0.04
CA LEU A 78 -18.26 -6.53 0.30
C LEU A 78 -17.01 -6.55 -0.57
N GLU A 79 -17.14 -6.29 -1.88
CA GLU A 79 -16.01 -6.10 -2.79
C GLU A 79 -15.09 -4.98 -2.29
N TYR A 80 -15.65 -3.82 -1.92
CA TYR A 80 -14.88 -2.69 -1.38
C TYR A 80 -14.16 -3.05 -0.08
N VAL A 81 -14.85 -3.63 0.91
CA VAL A 81 -14.24 -3.97 2.20
C VAL A 81 -13.17 -5.03 2.04
N THR A 82 -13.42 -6.06 1.22
CA THR A 82 -12.44 -7.12 0.93
C THR A 82 -11.21 -6.54 0.24
N GLY A 83 -11.43 -5.69 -0.77
CA GLY A 83 -10.38 -5.01 -1.49
C GLY A 83 -9.55 -4.09 -0.59
N TYR A 84 -10.22 -3.28 0.24
CA TYR A 84 -9.59 -2.40 1.20
C TYR A 84 -8.72 -3.18 2.19
N LEU A 85 -9.19 -4.31 2.73
CA LEU A 85 -8.40 -5.10 3.68
C LEU A 85 -7.18 -5.76 3.01
N ILE A 86 -7.32 -6.26 1.78
CA ILE A 86 -6.19 -6.81 1.01
C ILE A 86 -5.16 -5.72 0.75
N GLU A 87 -5.59 -4.58 0.22
CA GLU A 87 -4.69 -3.45 -0.06
C GLU A 87 -4.08 -2.88 1.22
N LYS A 88 -4.84 -2.82 2.33
CA LYS A 88 -4.31 -2.36 3.63
C LYS A 88 -3.25 -3.30 4.17
N ALA A 89 -3.45 -4.60 3.99
CA ALA A 89 -2.49 -5.62 4.40
C ALA A 89 -1.20 -5.55 3.55
N LEU A 90 -1.32 -5.40 2.23
CA LEU A 90 -0.17 -5.24 1.34
C LEU A 90 0.56 -3.91 1.58
N ALA A 91 -0.17 -2.82 1.86
CA ALA A 91 0.42 -1.54 2.23
C ALA A 91 1.26 -1.59 3.52
N MET A 92 1.00 -2.55 4.41
CA MET A 92 1.81 -2.77 5.62
C MET A 92 3.18 -3.38 5.28
N GLU A 93 3.28 -4.20 4.23
CA GLU A 93 4.56 -4.67 3.72
C GLU A 93 5.42 -3.51 3.21
N ASN A 94 4.79 -2.58 2.49
CA ASN A 94 5.45 -1.38 1.97
C ASN A 94 6.08 -0.57 3.12
N VAL A 95 5.37 -0.47 4.26
CA VAL A 95 5.89 0.20 5.47
C VAL A 95 7.18 -0.44 5.98
N PHE A 96 7.31 -1.77 5.98
CA PHE A 96 8.55 -2.43 6.41
C PHE A 96 9.73 -2.14 5.47
N VAL A 97 9.46 -2.06 4.17
CA VAL A 97 10.48 -1.63 3.20
C VAL A 97 10.88 -0.17 3.45
N TRP A 98 9.94 0.70 3.77
CA TRP A 98 10.24 2.10 4.10
C TRP A 98 11.11 2.20 5.35
N VAL A 99 10.81 1.46 6.42
CA VAL A 99 11.66 1.37 7.62
C VAL A 99 13.08 0.93 7.24
N THR A 100 13.21 -0.07 6.37
CA THR A 100 14.52 -0.58 5.93
C THR A 100 15.29 0.46 5.12
N ILE A 101 14.63 1.18 4.21
CA ILE A 101 15.23 2.28 3.43
C ILE A 101 15.69 3.40 4.36
N PHE A 102 14.83 3.87 5.27
CA PHE A 102 15.19 4.96 6.18
C PHE A 102 16.33 4.58 7.12
N ALA A 103 16.34 3.34 7.62
CA ALA A 103 17.43 2.81 8.43
C ALA A 103 18.75 2.77 7.66
N PHE A 104 18.74 2.27 6.41
CA PHE A 104 19.95 2.19 5.58
C PHE A 104 20.55 3.57 5.26
N PHE A 105 19.72 4.57 5.01
CA PHE A 105 20.18 5.95 4.78
C PHE A 105 20.35 6.78 6.06
N ALA A 106 20.15 6.18 7.25
CA ALA A 106 20.12 6.87 8.54
C ALA A 106 19.29 8.18 8.49
N THR A 107 18.09 8.10 7.89
CA THR A 107 17.27 9.28 7.62
C THR A 107 16.75 9.87 8.93
N PRO A 108 17.04 11.15 9.25
CA PRO A 108 16.52 11.79 10.45
C PRO A 108 14.99 11.73 10.53
N PRO A 109 14.39 11.49 11.72
CA PRO A 109 12.93 11.35 11.88
C PRO A 109 12.13 12.55 11.34
N GLU A 110 12.69 13.76 11.43
CA GLU A 110 12.07 14.98 10.90
C GLU A 110 11.87 14.91 9.38
N LEU A 111 12.87 14.37 8.68
CA LEU A 111 12.88 14.27 7.23
C LEU A 111 12.05 13.10 6.70
N GLN A 112 11.86 12.05 7.52
CA GLN A 112 11.01 10.90 7.18
C GLN A 112 9.58 11.36 6.91
N LYS A 113 9.00 12.22 7.76
CA LYS A 113 7.63 12.76 7.57
C LYS A 113 7.42 13.34 6.18
N ARG A 114 8.41 14.09 5.69
CA ARG A 114 8.37 14.72 4.39
C ARG A 114 8.43 13.68 3.27
N VAL A 115 9.35 12.70 3.36
CA VAL A 115 9.39 11.61 2.37
C VAL A 115 8.08 10.83 2.36
N LEU A 116 7.54 10.46 3.51
CA LEU A 116 6.26 9.74 3.62
C LEU A 116 5.13 10.49 2.92
N LEU A 117 5.10 11.82 3.04
CA LEU A 117 4.07 12.65 2.41
C LEU A 117 4.16 12.63 0.89
N TYR A 118 5.35 12.92 0.34
CA TYR A 118 5.54 12.88 -1.11
C TYR A 118 5.37 11.44 -1.64
N GLY A 119 5.83 10.46 -0.87
CA GLY A 119 5.68 9.02 -1.10
C GLY A 119 4.22 8.60 -1.28
N VAL A 120 3.33 9.04 -0.39
CA VAL A 120 1.88 8.76 -0.49
C VAL A 120 1.28 9.42 -1.73
N ILE A 121 1.66 10.67 -2.04
CA ILE A 121 1.14 11.36 -3.23
C ILE A 121 1.58 10.64 -4.51
N GLY A 122 2.86 10.28 -4.62
CA GLY A 122 3.38 9.55 -5.77
C GLY A 122 2.76 8.16 -5.89
N ALA A 123 2.63 7.41 -4.80
CA ALA A 123 1.93 6.13 -4.75
C ALA A 123 0.49 6.24 -5.28
N ILE A 124 -0.29 7.24 -4.85
CA ILE A 124 -1.67 7.45 -5.34
C ILE A 124 -1.69 7.68 -6.86
N VAL A 125 -0.79 8.53 -7.38
CA VAL A 125 -0.71 8.81 -8.82
C VAL A 125 -0.31 7.55 -9.60
N MET A 126 0.73 6.85 -9.15
CA MET A 126 1.23 5.64 -9.80
C MET A 126 0.15 4.55 -9.82
N ARG A 127 -0.56 4.34 -8.71
CA ARG A 127 -1.65 3.37 -8.62
C ARG A 127 -2.83 3.77 -9.49
N ALA A 128 -3.20 5.05 -9.57
CA ALA A 128 -4.24 5.50 -10.50
C ALA A 128 -3.89 5.13 -11.96
N VAL A 129 -2.64 5.34 -12.37
CA VAL A 129 -2.15 4.97 -13.71
C VAL A 129 -2.18 3.46 -13.91
N LEU A 130 -1.63 2.68 -12.98
CA LEU A 130 -1.56 1.23 -13.10
C LEU A 130 -2.94 0.57 -13.06
N ILE A 131 -3.88 1.08 -12.25
CA ILE A 131 -5.27 0.62 -12.20
C ILE A 131 -5.92 0.87 -13.57
N TYR A 132 -5.77 2.08 -14.12
CA TYR A 132 -6.29 2.38 -15.45
C TYR A 132 -5.71 1.46 -16.52
N LEU A 133 -4.39 1.25 -16.52
CA LEU A 133 -3.73 0.31 -17.43
C LEU A 133 -4.24 -1.14 -17.24
N GLY A 134 -4.41 -1.57 -15.99
CA GLY A 134 -4.94 -2.89 -15.65
C GLY A 134 -6.36 -3.11 -16.16
N VAL A 135 -7.24 -2.11 -16.01
CA VAL A 135 -8.61 -2.15 -16.58
C VAL A 135 -8.55 -2.32 -18.10
N VAL A 136 -7.73 -1.52 -18.78
CA VAL A 136 -7.57 -1.60 -20.24
C VAL A 136 -7.03 -2.96 -20.68
N LEU A 137 -6.08 -3.52 -19.93
CA LEU A 137 -5.53 -4.85 -20.22
C LEU A 137 -6.57 -5.94 -20.06
N ILE A 138 -7.30 -5.97 -18.94
CA ILE A 138 -8.32 -6.98 -18.65
C ILE A 138 -9.47 -6.92 -19.66
N GLN A 139 -9.88 -5.72 -20.06
CA GLN A 139 -10.95 -5.55 -21.06
C GLN A 139 -10.53 -5.95 -22.47
N LYS A 140 -9.24 -5.92 -22.80
CA LYS A 140 -8.73 -6.25 -24.13
C LYS A 140 -8.25 -7.69 -24.26
N PHE A 141 -7.81 -8.30 -23.17
CA PHE A 141 -7.13 -9.59 -23.18
C PHE A 141 -7.68 -10.51 -22.10
N ASP A 142 -8.61 -11.40 -22.45
CA ASP A 142 -9.22 -12.33 -21.49
C ASP A 142 -8.18 -13.23 -20.78
N TRP A 143 -7.11 -13.60 -21.49
CA TRP A 143 -6.04 -14.44 -20.93
C TRP A 143 -5.16 -13.71 -19.90
N ILE A 144 -5.20 -12.37 -19.84
CA ILE A 144 -4.34 -11.61 -18.92
C ILE A 144 -4.67 -11.92 -17.47
N PHE A 145 -5.92 -12.28 -17.19
CA PHE A 145 -6.36 -12.65 -15.85
C PHE A 145 -5.62 -13.92 -15.35
N TYR A 146 -5.37 -14.88 -16.24
CA TYR A 146 -4.54 -16.06 -15.94
C TYR A 146 -3.08 -15.71 -15.76
N ALA A 147 -2.54 -14.79 -16.59
CA ALA A 147 -1.17 -14.32 -16.45
C ALA A 147 -0.94 -13.64 -15.09
N PHE A 148 -1.89 -12.79 -14.68
CA PHE A 148 -1.94 -12.19 -13.36
C PHE A 148 -2.04 -13.24 -12.24
N GLY A 149 -2.90 -14.24 -12.39
CA GLY A 149 -2.98 -15.35 -11.43
C GLY A 149 -1.66 -16.10 -11.26
N ALA A 150 -1.03 -16.48 -12.37
CA ALA A 150 0.26 -17.17 -12.37
C ALA A 150 1.38 -16.30 -11.76
N PHE A 151 1.36 -15.00 -12.08
CA PHE A 151 2.29 -14.03 -11.51
C PHE A 151 2.15 -13.93 -9.99
N LEU A 152 0.92 -13.83 -9.46
CA LEU A 152 0.69 -13.78 -8.01
C LEU A 152 1.08 -15.08 -7.29
N VAL A 153 0.80 -16.24 -7.88
CA VAL A 153 1.27 -17.51 -7.30
C VAL A 153 2.79 -17.54 -7.23
N PHE A 154 3.47 -17.07 -8.29
CA PHE A 154 4.92 -16.98 -8.32
C PHE A 154 5.46 -16.00 -7.27
N THR A 155 4.91 -14.79 -7.18
CA THR A 155 5.40 -13.78 -6.23
C THR A 155 5.10 -14.20 -4.79
N GLY A 156 3.91 -14.71 -4.50
CA GLY A 156 3.57 -15.27 -3.19
C GLY A 156 4.47 -16.43 -2.77
N ALA A 157 4.78 -17.37 -3.68
CA ALA A 157 5.73 -18.44 -3.40
C ALA A 157 7.15 -17.89 -3.15
N LYS A 158 7.59 -16.91 -3.93
CA LYS A 158 8.87 -16.23 -3.73
C LYS A 158 8.92 -15.53 -2.37
N MET A 159 7.85 -14.83 -1.96
CA MET A 159 7.77 -14.19 -0.66
C MET A 159 7.96 -15.20 0.49
N LEU A 160 7.38 -16.40 0.38
CA LEU A 160 7.59 -17.46 1.39
C LEU A 160 9.06 -17.90 1.47
N VAL A 161 9.71 -18.10 0.32
CA VAL A 161 11.12 -18.55 0.26
C VAL A 161 12.07 -17.48 0.81
N PHE A 162 11.76 -16.21 0.59
CA PHE A 162 12.61 -15.07 0.98
C PHE A 162 12.14 -14.34 2.24
N ALA A 163 11.12 -14.84 2.95
CA ALA A 163 10.48 -14.16 4.09
C ALA A 163 11.43 -13.70 5.21
N ASN A 164 12.55 -14.41 5.40
CA ASN A 164 13.55 -14.13 6.44
C ASN A 164 14.83 -13.44 5.92
N GLN A 165 14.92 -13.13 4.63
CA GLN A 165 16.12 -12.51 4.05
C GLN A 165 15.97 -10.98 4.05
N LYS A 166 16.85 -10.29 4.77
CA LYS A 166 16.90 -8.81 4.72
C LYS A 166 17.45 -8.36 3.37
N PRO A 167 16.78 -7.44 2.65
CA PRO A 167 17.30 -6.90 1.40
C PRO A 167 18.65 -6.19 1.60
N ASP A 168 19.68 -6.59 0.86
CA ASP A 168 20.96 -5.89 0.86
C ASP A 168 20.84 -4.63 -0.01
N LEU A 169 20.48 -3.51 0.62
CA LEU A 169 20.34 -2.23 -0.05
C LEU A 169 21.68 -1.70 -0.59
N ALA A 170 22.83 -2.07 -0.02
CA ALA A 170 24.13 -1.57 -0.48
C ALA A 170 24.46 -2.03 -1.91
N LYS A 171 23.96 -3.21 -2.30
CA LYS A 171 24.12 -3.78 -3.65
C LYS A 171 22.94 -3.48 -4.57
N ASN A 172 21.97 -2.69 -4.13
CA ASN A 172 20.77 -2.42 -4.92
C ASN A 172 21.15 -1.71 -6.24
N PRO A 173 20.78 -2.28 -7.41
CA PRO A 173 21.12 -1.72 -8.72
C PRO A 173 20.63 -0.29 -8.91
N LEU A 174 19.48 0.06 -8.35
CA LEU A 174 18.92 1.40 -8.43
C LEU A 174 19.79 2.40 -7.65
N ILE A 175 20.26 2.04 -6.46
CA ILE A 175 21.15 2.90 -5.67
C ILE A 175 22.48 3.12 -6.40
N LEU A 176 23.05 2.05 -6.96
CA LEU A 176 24.28 2.14 -7.75
C LEU A 176 24.08 2.99 -9.01
N TRP A 177 22.95 2.82 -9.71
CA TRP A 177 22.60 3.61 -10.89
C TRP A 177 22.46 5.10 -10.52
N MET A 178 21.73 5.42 -9.45
CA MET A 178 21.55 6.80 -9.00
C MET A 178 22.87 7.44 -8.58
N ARG A 179 23.73 6.73 -7.84
CA ARG A 179 25.05 7.24 -7.43
C ARG A 179 26.00 7.44 -8.60
N ARG A 180 25.86 6.67 -9.68
CA ARG A 180 26.67 6.81 -10.91
C ARG A 180 26.19 7.95 -11.81
N HIS A 181 24.88 8.18 -11.89
CA HIS A 181 24.29 9.16 -12.83
C HIS A 181 23.94 10.50 -12.20
N LEU A 182 23.73 10.56 -10.89
CA LEU A 182 23.39 11.79 -10.17
C LEU A 182 24.57 12.27 -9.33
N ARG A 183 24.73 13.58 -9.26
CA ARG A 183 25.65 14.23 -8.32
C ARG A 183 24.99 14.27 -6.95
N VAL A 184 25.42 13.40 -6.04
CA VAL A 184 24.81 13.28 -4.71
C VAL A 184 25.63 14.08 -3.68
N THR A 185 24.97 14.82 -2.78
CA THR A 185 25.65 15.46 -1.65
C THR A 185 26.11 14.43 -0.61
N GLU A 186 27.17 14.74 0.14
CA GLU A 186 27.70 13.83 1.17
C GLU A 186 26.74 13.63 2.36
N GLY A 187 25.90 14.62 2.64
CA GLY A 187 24.94 14.60 3.74
C GLY A 187 23.58 15.21 3.37
N TYR A 188 22.67 15.18 4.33
CA TYR A 188 21.36 15.82 4.23
C TYR A 188 21.48 17.34 4.24
N GLU A 189 20.66 18.02 3.44
CA GLU A 189 20.63 19.48 3.27
C GLU A 189 19.30 20.03 3.79
N GLY A 190 18.96 19.64 5.03
CA GLY A 190 17.63 19.84 5.60
C GLY A 190 16.54 19.15 4.77
N GLU A 191 15.44 19.87 4.52
CA GLU A 191 14.28 19.33 3.80
C GLU A 191 14.37 19.43 2.27
N LYS A 192 15.53 19.85 1.72
CA LYS A 192 15.70 20.05 0.28
C LYS A 192 16.00 18.71 -0.40
N PHE A 193 15.28 18.40 -1.48
CA PHE A 193 15.57 17.24 -2.34
C PHE A 193 16.69 17.51 -3.35
N VAL A 194 16.82 18.76 -3.79
CA VAL A 194 17.85 19.20 -4.74
C VAL A 194 18.43 20.51 -4.25
N VAL A 195 19.75 20.64 -4.34
CA VAL A 195 20.47 21.88 -4.02
C VAL A 195 21.31 22.32 -5.20
N LEU A 196 21.42 23.64 -5.38
CA LEU A 196 22.31 24.22 -6.40
C LEU A 196 23.64 24.57 -5.73
N ARG A 197 24.74 24.00 -6.22
CA ARG A 197 26.10 24.35 -5.79
C ARG A 197 26.92 24.74 -7.01
N LYS A 198 27.46 25.95 -7.01
CA LYS A 198 28.30 26.48 -8.10
C LYS A 198 27.66 26.32 -9.50
N GLY A 199 26.37 26.61 -9.62
CA GLY A 199 25.61 26.51 -10.88
C GLY A 199 25.18 25.09 -11.28
N LEU A 200 25.58 24.06 -10.52
CA LEU A 200 25.24 22.66 -10.79
C LEU A 200 24.18 22.16 -9.80
N ARG A 201 23.21 21.38 -10.28
CA ARG A 201 22.20 20.71 -9.44
C ARG A 201 22.80 19.45 -8.81
N TYR A 202 22.66 19.33 -7.50
CA TYR A 202 23.01 18.16 -6.72
C TYR A 202 21.75 17.55 -6.10
N ALA A 203 21.58 16.25 -6.26
CA ALA A 203 20.58 15.47 -5.55
C ALA A 203 21.02 15.29 -4.10
N THR A 204 20.11 15.44 -3.14
CA THR A 204 20.41 15.14 -1.75
C THR A 204 20.09 13.66 -1.44
N PRO A 205 20.66 13.06 -0.39
CA PRO A 205 20.25 11.73 0.06
C PRO A 205 18.73 11.60 0.26
N LEU A 206 18.05 12.68 0.63
CA LEU A 206 16.59 12.71 0.79
C LEU A 206 15.84 12.40 -0.52
N LEU A 207 16.37 12.85 -1.67
CA LEU A 207 15.78 12.52 -2.98
C LEU A 207 16.00 11.05 -3.32
N LEU A 208 17.17 10.49 -2.99
CA LEU A 208 17.45 9.07 -3.21
C LEU A 208 16.46 8.20 -2.40
N VAL A 209 16.25 8.58 -1.14
CA VAL A 209 15.29 7.92 -0.26
C VAL A 209 13.87 8.00 -0.84
N LEU A 210 13.43 9.18 -1.30
CA LEU A 210 12.12 9.35 -1.93
C LEU A 210 11.97 8.46 -3.19
N VAL A 211 12.96 8.46 -4.08
CA VAL A 211 12.93 7.64 -5.30
C VAL A 211 12.86 6.15 -4.97
N LEU A 212 13.60 5.68 -3.96
CA LEU A 212 13.54 4.28 -3.53
C LEU A 212 12.18 3.91 -2.95
N VAL A 213 11.58 4.81 -2.17
CA VAL A 213 10.22 4.64 -1.65
C VAL A 213 9.22 4.51 -2.80
N GLU A 214 9.24 5.44 -3.77
CA GLU A 214 8.36 5.41 -4.94
C GLU A 214 8.55 4.17 -5.82
N VAL A 215 9.80 3.79 -6.09
CA VAL A 215 10.08 2.58 -6.89
C VAL A 215 9.67 1.33 -6.14
N SER A 216 9.88 1.27 -4.81
CA SER A 216 9.41 0.14 -4.02
C SER A 216 7.88 0.03 -4.06
N ASP A 217 7.15 1.14 -3.93
CA ASP A 217 5.69 1.13 -4.03
C ASP A 217 5.21 0.71 -5.42
N LEU A 218 5.89 1.16 -6.48
CA LEU A 218 5.62 0.69 -7.84
C LEU A 218 5.79 -0.82 -7.96
N ILE A 219 6.90 -1.38 -7.46
CA ILE A 219 7.14 -2.83 -7.47
C ILE A 219 6.02 -3.56 -6.72
N PHE A 220 5.63 -3.10 -5.53
CA PHE A 220 4.54 -3.70 -4.77
C PHE A 220 3.18 -3.57 -5.44
N SER A 221 2.93 -2.45 -6.13
CA SER A 221 1.69 -2.20 -6.86
C SER A 221 1.51 -3.15 -8.06
N VAL A 222 2.61 -3.66 -8.62
CA VAL A 222 2.54 -4.68 -9.70
C VAL A 222 1.91 -5.98 -9.19
N ASP A 223 2.07 -6.32 -7.91
CA ASP A 223 1.47 -7.51 -7.31
C ASP A 223 0.07 -7.18 -6.74
N SER A 224 -0.09 -6.02 -6.10
CA SER A 224 -1.36 -5.69 -5.43
C SER A 224 -2.50 -5.41 -6.41
N ILE A 225 -2.22 -4.82 -7.58
CA ILE A 225 -3.26 -4.46 -8.55
C ILE A 225 -3.94 -5.68 -9.20
N PRO A 226 -3.19 -6.70 -9.67
CA PRO A 226 -3.79 -7.98 -10.03
C PRO A 226 -4.65 -8.59 -8.91
N ALA A 227 -4.19 -8.50 -7.66
CA ALA A 227 -4.89 -9.10 -6.53
C ALA A 227 -6.25 -8.44 -6.25
N ILE A 228 -6.35 -7.12 -6.36
CA ILE A 228 -7.64 -6.41 -6.23
C ILE A 228 -8.58 -6.71 -7.39
N PHE A 229 -8.08 -6.89 -8.61
CA PHE A 229 -8.91 -7.30 -9.75
C PHE A 229 -9.50 -8.70 -9.60
N ALA A 230 -8.86 -9.57 -8.81
CA ALA A 230 -9.43 -10.85 -8.44
C ALA A 230 -10.64 -10.74 -7.49
N VAL A 231 -10.75 -9.62 -6.75
CA VAL A 231 -11.91 -9.34 -5.88
C VAL A 231 -13.05 -8.75 -6.69
N THR A 232 -12.75 -7.72 -7.49
CA THR A 232 -13.74 -6.96 -8.24
C THR A 232 -13.16 -6.44 -9.55
N SER A 233 -13.98 -6.46 -10.59
CA SER A 233 -13.68 -5.82 -11.87
C SER A 233 -14.21 -4.39 -11.96
N ASP A 234 -14.81 -3.86 -10.88
CA ASP A 234 -15.31 -2.49 -10.84
C ASP A 234 -14.16 -1.49 -10.60
N PRO A 235 -13.79 -0.67 -11.60
CA PRO A 235 -12.64 0.22 -11.47
C PRO A 235 -12.81 1.27 -10.37
N PHE A 236 -14.04 1.64 -10.00
CA PHE A 236 -14.30 2.64 -8.97
C PHE A 236 -14.02 2.05 -7.59
N ILE A 237 -14.42 0.79 -7.37
CA ILE A 237 -14.12 0.07 -6.13
C ILE A 237 -12.61 -0.18 -6.02
N VAL A 238 -11.97 -0.63 -7.10
CA VAL A 238 -10.52 -0.80 -7.15
C VAL A 238 -9.81 0.50 -6.78
N PHE A 239 -10.18 1.61 -7.40
CA PHE A 239 -9.57 2.92 -7.15
C PHE A 239 -9.78 3.43 -5.72
N THR A 240 -11.02 3.40 -5.23
CA THR A 240 -11.37 3.97 -3.92
C THR A 240 -10.79 3.16 -2.76
N SER A 241 -10.90 1.83 -2.80
CA SER A 241 -10.35 0.94 -1.76
C SER A 241 -8.82 1.06 -1.65
N ASN A 242 -8.14 1.19 -2.79
CA ASN A 242 -6.70 1.31 -2.88
C ASN A 242 -6.19 2.66 -2.34
N ILE A 243 -6.87 3.75 -2.68
CA ILE A 243 -6.56 5.07 -2.10
C ILE A 243 -6.77 5.05 -0.59
N PHE A 244 -7.91 4.57 -0.09
CA PHE A 244 -8.14 4.51 1.36
C PHE A 244 -7.13 3.62 2.11
N ALA A 245 -6.63 2.55 1.49
CA ALA A 245 -5.62 1.70 2.09
C ALA A 245 -4.30 2.46 2.35
N ILE A 246 -3.93 3.37 1.45
CA ILE A 246 -2.70 4.16 1.50
C ILE A 246 -2.89 5.47 2.26
N LEU A 247 -4.12 6.00 2.30
CA LEU A 247 -4.44 7.08 3.22
C LEU A 247 -4.19 6.61 4.67
N GLY A 248 -3.47 7.44 5.42
CA GLY A 248 -3.03 7.09 6.77
C GLY A 248 -1.78 6.20 6.86
N LEU A 249 -1.12 5.88 5.75
CA LEU A 249 0.10 5.05 5.76
C LEU A 249 1.25 5.72 6.53
N ARG A 250 1.30 7.07 6.62
CA ARG A 250 2.20 7.77 7.55
C ARG A 250 1.95 7.38 9.01
N ALA A 251 0.69 7.38 9.45
CA ALA A 251 0.33 7.01 10.82
C ALA A 251 0.69 5.54 11.08
N MET A 252 0.43 4.68 10.09
CA MET A 252 0.80 3.27 10.14
C MET A 252 2.33 3.07 10.19
N TYR A 253 3.11 3.86 9.46
CA TYR A 253 4.56 3.85 9.54
C TYR A 253 5.04 4.14 10.97
N PHE A 254 4.58 5.21 11.60
CA PHE A 254 5.00 5.53 12.96
C PHE A 254 4.46 4.53 14.01
N LEU A 255 3.33 3.89 13.73
CA LEU A 255 2.80 2.81 14.57
C LEU A 255 3.67 1.55 14.48
N LEU A 256 4.16 1.23 13.29
CA LEU A 256 4.84 -0.03 13.00
C LEU A 256 6.36 0.04 13.01
N ALA A 257 6.98 1.22 12.88
CA ALA A 257 8.43 1.37 12.85
C ALA A 257 9.09 0.77 14.11
N ASP A 258 8.47 0.95 15.28
CA ASP A 258 8.93 0.38 16.56
C ASP A 258 8.42 -1.06 16.79
N MET A 259 7.49 -1.55 15.96
CA MET A 259 6.89 -2.90 16.06
C MET A 259 7.30 -3.84 14.91
N ALA A 260 8.13 -3.37 13.98
CA ALA A 260 8.48 -4.11 12.77
C ALA A 260 9.08 -5.49 13.07
N GLU A 261 9.90 -5.59 14.12
CA GLU A 261 10.46 -6.87 14.56
C GLU A 261 9.45 -7.79 15.24
N ARG A 262 8.34 -7.24 15.78
CA ARG A 262 7.29 -8.03 16.44
C ARG A 262 6.40 -8.73 15.41
N PHE A 263 6.15 -8.12 14.25
CA PHE A 263 5.27 -8.64 13.20
C PHE A 263 5.97 -9.55 12.18
N HIS A 264 6.98 -10.31 12.61
CA HIS A 264 7.77 -11.17 11.72
C HIS A 264 6.96 -12.27 10.99
N LEU A 265 5.82 -12.73 11.52
CA LEU A 265 4.98 -13.75 10.86
C LEU A 265 4.03 -13.16 9.81
N LEU A 266 3.89 -11.83 9.78
CA LEU A 266 2.96 -11.16 8.88
C LEU A 266 3.33 -11.36 7.41
N ASN A 267 4.62 -11.40 7.08
CA ASN A 267 5.11 -11.68 5.73
C ASN A 267 4.60 -13.04 5.21
N TYR A 268 4.49 -14.05 6.08
CA TYR A 268 3.94 -15.36 5.70
C TYR A 268 2.43 -15.29 5.43
N GLY A 269 1.69 -14.53 6.25
CA GLY A 269 0.27 -14.27 6.04
C GLY A 269 -0.01 -13.57 4.72
N LEU A 270 0.77 -12.53 4.40
CA LEU A 270 0.69 -11.81 3.13
C LEU A 270 1.03 -12.71 1.95
N ALA A 271 2.12 -13.48 2.03
CA ALA A 271 2.50 -14.42 0.99
C ALA A 271 1.42 -15.48 0.73
N PHE A 272 0.75 -15.97 1.79
CA PHE A 272 -0.40 -16.85 1.67
C PHE A 272 -1.57 -16.16 0.97
N ILE A 273 -1.93 -14.94 1.38
CA ILE A 273 -3.03 -14.18 0.77
C ILE A 273 -2.75 -13.98 -0.73
N VAL A 274 -1.56 -13.50 -1.11
CA VAL A 274 -1.16 -13.27 -2.51
C VAL A 274 -1.26 -14.57 -3.31
N THR A 275 -0.71 -15.67 -2.78
CA THR A 275 -0.78 -16.99 -3.44
C THR A 275 -2.23 -17.45 -3.58
N PHE A 276 -3.05 -17.33 -2.54
CA PHE A 276 -4.46 -17.70 -2.53
C PHE A 276 -5.26 -16.91 -3.57
N VAL A 277 -5.03 -15.60 -3.66
CA VAL A 277 -5.64 -14.75 -4.68
C VAL A 277 -5.20 -15.16 -6.08
N GLY A 278 -3.91 -15.45 -6.29
CA GLY A 278 -3.40 -15.96 -7.55
C GLY A 278 -4.04 -17.27 -7.98
N VAL A 279 -4.16 -18.23 -7.06
CA VAL A 279 -4.86 -19.50 -7.31
C VAL A 279 -6.33 -19.26 -7.66
N LYS A 280 -7.03 -18.38 -6.93
CA LYS A 280 -8.41 -17.98 -7.24
C LYS A 280 -8.54 -17.50 -8.69
N MET A 281 -7.60 -16.68 -9.17
CA MET A 281 -7.63 -16.17 -10.55
C MET A 281 -7.44 -17.30 -11.56
N LEU A 282 -6.53 -18.24 -11.29
CA LEU A 282 -6.25 -19.37 -12.19
C LEU A 282 -7.40 -20.38 -12.30
N ILE A 283 -8.25 -20.49 -11.27
CA ILE A 283 -9.36 -21.43 -11.25
C ILE A 283 -10.72 -20.80 -11.62
N VAL A 284 -10.73 -19.55 -12.07
CA VAL A 284 -11.96 -18.75 -12.24
C VAL A 284 -13.01 -19.40 -13.16
N ASP A 285 -12.57 -20.14 -14.18
CA ASP A 285 -13.47 -20.84 -15.12
C ASP A 285 -14.01 -22.16 -14.56
N TRP A 286 -13.36 -22.75 -13.56
CA TRP A 286 -13.81 -23.99 -12.92
C TRP A 286 -14.62 -23.74 -11.65
N TYR A 287 -14.20 -22.78 -10.83
CA TYR A 287 -14.84 -22.50 -9.55
C TYR A 287 -14.70 -21.02 -9.16
N LYS A 288 -15.85 -20.35 -9.02
CA LYS A 288 -15.91 -18.95 -8.58
C LYS A 288 -15.99 -18.88 -7.06
N ILE A 289 -14.85 -18.61 -6.41
CA ILE A 289 -14.81 -18.39 -4.96
C ILE A 289 -15.59 -17.10 -4.63
N PRO A 290 -16.67 -17.17 -3.83
CA PRO A 290 -17.49 -16.01 -3.51
C PRO A 290 -16.72 -15.01 -2.64
N VAL A 291 -16.98 -13.71 -2.83
CA VAL A 291 -16.28 -12.61 -2.12
C VAL A 291 -16.38 -12.75 -0.59
N PRO A 292 -17.52 -13.13 0.03
CA PRO A 292 -17.58 -13.38 1.47
C PRO A 292 -16.59 -14.43 1.99
N ALA A 293 -16.37 -15.51 1.21
CA ALA A 293 -15.40 -16.54 1.57
C ALA A 293 -13.98 -15.99 1.49
N MET A 294 -13.67 -15.20 0.45
CA MET A 294 -12.38 -14.52 0.31
C MET A 294 -12.11 -13.55 1.46
N LEU A 295 -13.11 -12.75 1.85
CA LEU A 295 -13.05 -11.85 3.00
C LEU A 295 -12.75 -12.64 4.28
N GLY A 296 -13.45 -13.74 4.51
CA GLY A 296 -13.25 -14.61 5.67
C GLY A 296 -11.82 -15.17 5.73
N VAL A 297 -11.29 -15.66 4.61
CA VAL A 297 -9.91 -16.17 4.51
C VAL A 297 -8.90 -15.07 4.79
N VAL A 298 -9.02 -13.91 4.12
CA VAL A 298 -8.09 -12.77 4.32
C VAL A 298 -8.11 -12.32 5.78
N PHE A 299 -9.30 -12.11 6.35
CA PHE A 299 -9.45 -11.67 7.73
C PHE A 299 -8.85 -12.68 8.71
N ALA A 300 -9.14 -13.98 8.54
CA ALA A 300 -8.61 -15.04 9.40
C ALA A 300 -7.08 -15.10 9.31
N VAL A 301 -6.50 -15.03 8.12
CA VAL A 301 -5.04 -15.09 7.92
C VAL A 301 -4.36 -13.88 8.55
N LEU A 302 -4.89 -12.67 8.36
CA LEU A 302 -4.32 -11.46 8.98
C LEU A 302 -4.41 -11.53 10.50
N LEU A 303 -5.58 -11.92 11.04
CA LEU A 303 -5.78 -12.01 12.49
C LEU A 303 -4.87 -13.07 13.10
N LEU A 304 -4.76 -14.25 12.49
CA LEU A 304 -3.85 -15.31 12.95
C LEU A 304 -2.39 -14.89 12.86
N SER A 305 -1.98 -14.23 11.77
CA SER A 305 -0.59 -13.78 11.59
C SER A 305 -0.20 -12.72 12.63
N VAL A 306 -1.11 -11.78 12.92
CA VAL A 306 -0.94 -10.76 13.96
C VAL A 306 -0.94 -11.40 15.35
N ALA A 307 -1.92 -12.24 15.66
CA ALA A 307 -2.02 -12.91 16.96
C ALA A 307 -0.81 -13.81 17.24
N ALA A 308 -0.39 -14.61 16.25
CA ALA A 308 0.79 -15.46 16.38
C ALA A 308 2.08 -14.63 16.52
N SER A 309 2.21 -13.53 15.77
CA SER A 309 3.34 -12.59 15.90
C SER A 309 3.46 -12.01 17.32
N LEU A 310 2.31 -11.69 17.94
CA LEU A 310 2.26 -11.13 19.29
C LEU A 310 2.46 -12.21 20.38
N ALA A 311 1.97 -13.43 20.15
CA ALA A 311 2.10 -14.55 21.09
C ALA A 311 3.53 -15.15 21.11
N TRP A 312 4.20 -15.18 19.95
CA TRP A 312 5.59 -15.61 19.81
C TRP A 312 6.46 -14.46 19.32
N PRO A 313 6.81 -13.48 20.18
CA PRO A 313 7.73 -12.43 19.79
C PRO A 313 9.07 -13.05 19.36
N ALA A 314 9.62 -12.56 18.24
CA ALA A 314 10.91 -13.00 17.73
C ALA A 314 11.96 -12.93 18.85
N ARG A 315 12.64 -14.05 19.13
CA ARG A 315 13.74 -14.07 20.10
C ARG A 315 14.73 -12.99 19.66
N ALA A 316 14.90 -11.96 20.50
CA ALA A 316 15.98 -11.00 20.34
C ALA A 316 17.26 -11.82 20.18
N LYS A 317 17.91 -11.73 19.00
CA LYS A 317 19.28 -12.20 18.85
C LYS A 317 20.06 -11.46 19.93
N ALA A 318 20.49 -12.19 20.95
CA ALA A 318 21.41 -11.69 21.95
C ALA A 318 22.55 -11.00 21.20
N ALA A 319 22.76 -9.72 21.48
CA ALA A 319 23.89 -8.98 20.99
C ALA A 319 25.15 -9.71 21.44
N SER A 320 25.87 -10.28 20.48
CA SER A 320 27.24 -10.73 20.62
C SER A 320 28.15 -9.75 19.90
#